data_AF-A0A067DRW2-F1
#
_entry.id   AF-A0A067DRW2-F1
#
_cell.length_a   1.000
_cell.length_b   1.000
_cell.length_c   1.000
_cell.angle_alpha   90.00
_cell.angle_beta   90.00
_cell.angle_gamma   90.00
#
_symmetry.space_group_name_H-M   'P 1'
#
loop_
_entity.id
_entity.type
_entity.pdbx_description
1 polymer ?
#
loop_
_entity_poly.entity_id
_entity_poly.type
_entity_poly.pdbx_seq_one_letter_code
_entity_poly.pdbx_strand_id
1 'polypeptide(L)'
;MGVDLRQVVAGILTLTMFVMLGNMIKRDHFDSITEKLPGDVQDVAKVAEEGLRTIAKLSKGPWLEDGEQLKPCWSKTNFDEIEESRGYVTFSLTNGPEYHVSQIADAVVVARVLRATLVVPDIRGSKPGDERKFEDVYDVNKFIRSLDGVVKVVKELPEEISFRNLAVVKVPNRVTEDHIIENIQPIFKAKGNIRLATYFPSVNMRKSTEKSNADLVACLAMFGTLELQPDVNEVVDSMVERLRTLSRKSDGRFIAVDLRVDLLDNKGCHEGNGRKSCYGAHEIAVFLRKIGYDKDTTIYLTQSRWDSSLSVLKDIFPKTYTKENIMPADKKEKFLDSADSEFEKVIDFYLCSQSDAFVPAISGLFYANVAGKRIASGKNQILIPADISGSSASATDFISPYVLKKNHMAHSCFC
;
A
#
# COMPACT_ATOMS: atom_id res chain seq x y z
N MET A 1 13.37 -61.77 33.17
CA MET A 1 12.66 -60.48 33.19
C MET A 1 11.38 -60.66 32.41
N GLY A 2 10.29 -60.96 33.09
CA GLY A 2 8.97 -61.08 32.44
C GLY A 2 8.33 -59.70 32.42
N VAL A 3 7.94 -59.23 31.23
CA VAL A 3 7.17 -57.98 31.10
C VAL A 3 5.79 -58.24 31.69
N ASP A 4 5.38 -57.43 32.66
CA ASP A 4 4.06 -57.52 33.29
C ASP A 4 3.00 -57.22 32.23
N LEU A 5 2.19 -58.24 31.93
CA LEU A 5 1.14 -58.17 30.91
C LEU A 5 0.14 -57.04 31.19
N ARG A 6 -0.03 -56.65 32.47
CA ARG A 6 -0.90 -55.53 32.85
C ARG A 6 -0.34 -54.19 32.39
N GLN A 7 0.98 -54.03 32.40
CA GLN A 7 1.66 -52.81 31.98
C GLN A 7 1.62 -52.63 30.45
N VAL A 8 1.69 -53.75 29.72
CA VAL A 8 1.52 -53.76 28.25
C VAL A 8 0.09 -53.41 27.86
N VAL A 9 -0.91 -53.98 28.55
CA VAL A 9 -2.32 -53.69 28.30
C VAL A 9 -2.66 -52.22 28.64
N ALA A 10 -2.10 -51.68 29.72
CA ALA A 10 -2.24 -50.26 30.04
C ALA A 10 -1.60 -49.35 28.97
N GLY A 11 -0.42 -49.71 28.46
CA GLY A 11 0.24 -49.00 27.37
C GLY A 11 -0.59 -48.99 26.08
N ILE A 12 -1.16 -50.13 25.70
CA ILE A 12 -2.03 -50.24 24.51
C ILE A 12 -3.32 -49.41 24.69
N LEU A 13 -3.95 -49.47 25.86
CA LEU A 13 -5.17 -48.70 26.15
C LEU A 13 -4.90 -47.18 26.07
N THR A 14 -3.80 -46.70 26.65
CA THR A 14 -3.43 -45.28 26.54
C THR A 14 -3.15 -44.85 25.11
N LEU A 15 -2.43 -45.65 24.32
CA LEU A 15 -2.18 -45.36 22.91
C LEU A 15 -3.49 -45.31 22.10
N THR A 16 -4.42 -46.23 22.35
CA THR A 16 -5.74 -46.23 21.67
C THR A 16 -6.60 -45.03 22.07
N MET A 17 -6.54 -44.58 23.32
CA MET A 17 -7.20 -43.33 23.74
C MET A 17 -6.61 -42.10 23.04
N PHE A 18 -5.27 -42.01 22.90
CA PHE A 18 -4.64 -40.90 22.17
C PHE A 18 -4.94 -40.93 20.67
N VAL A 19 -5.04 -42.11 20.05
CA VAL A 19 -5.45 -42.25 18.65
C VAL A 19 -6.93 -41.88 18.47
N MET A 20 -7.81 -42.26 19.41
CA MET A 20 -9.21 -41.84 19.39
C MET A 20 -9.37 -40.33 19.60
N LEU A 21 -8.63 -39.71 20.54
CA LEU A 21 -8.61 -38.25 20.70
C LEU A 21 -8.06 -37.55 19.45
N GLY A 22 -6.99 -38.08 18.86
CA GLY A 22 -6.42 -37.56 17.61
C GLY A 22 -7.40 -37.63 16.44
N ASN A 23 -8.22 -38.68 16.37
CA ASN A 23 -9.29 -38.82 15.37
C ASN A 23 -10.51 -37.93 15.65
N MET A 24 -10.81 -37.62 16.92
CA MET A 24 -11.87 -36.66 17.27
C MET A 24 -11.45 -35.22 16.94
N ILE A 25 -10.20 -34.83 17.22
CA ILE A 25 -9.64 -33.52 16.81
C ILE A 25 -9.56 -33.37 15.29
N LYS A 26 -9.34 -34.48 14.55
CA LYS A 26 -9.36 -34.47 13.08
C LYS A 26 -10.75 -34.40 12.46
N ARG A 27 -11.79 -34.87 13.16
CA ARG A 27 -13.18 -34.87 12.68
C ARG A 27 -13.93 -33.58 13.03
N ASP A 28 -13.66 -32.98 14.19
CA ASP A 28 -14.41 -31.80 14.64
C ASP A 28 -13.92 -30.45 14.03
N HIS A 29 -12.94 -30.47 13.12
CA HIS A 29 -12.46 -29.26 12.42
C HIS A 29 -12.52 -29.31 10.88
N PHE A 30 -13.02 -30.37 10.25
CA PHE A 30 -13.05 -30.47 8.79
C PHE A 30 -14.23 -31.26 8.18
N ASP A 31 -15.38 -31.33 8.84
CA ASP A 31 -16.63 -31.69 8.15
C ASP A 31 -17.47 -30.43 7.94
N SER A 32 -17.41 -29.91 6.71
CA SER A 32 -18.32 -28.91 6.17
C SER A 32 -19.74 -29.45 6.24
N ILE A 33 -20.51 -28.99 7.23
CA ILE A 33 -21.96 -29.02 7.14
C ILE A 33 -22.30 -28.05 6.01
N THR A 34 -22.59 -28.63 4.85
CA THR A 34 -23.10 -27.89 3.69
C THR A 34 -24.54 -27.50 3.98
N GLU A 35 -24.74 -26.45 4.77
CA GLU A 35 -25.99 -25.72 4.77
C GLU A 35 -26.05 -24.88 3.49
N LYS A 36 -26.80 -25.40 2.51
CA LYS A 36 -27.18 -24.67 1.31
C LYS A 36 -28.02 -23.44 1.70
N LEU A 37 -27.38 -22.29 1.83
CA LEU A 37 -28.03 -21.00 1.68
C LEU A 37 -28.27 -20.75 0.17
N PRO A 38 -29.45 -20.25 -0.25
CA PRO A 38 -29.79 -20.09 -1.64
C PRO A 38 -29.07 -18.85 -2.22
N GLY A 39 -28.10 -19.06 -3.11
CA GLY A 39 -27.31 -17.98 -3.72
C GLY A 39 -26.09 -18.48 -4.51
N ASP A 40 -26.36 -19.19 -5.60
CA ASP A 40 -25.61 -19.22 -6.87
C ASP A 40 -24.07 -19.38 -6.92
N VAL A 41 -23.53 -20.44 -6.30
CA VAL A 41 -22.15 -20.92 -6.61
C VAL A 41 -22.07 -21.54 -8.03
N GLN A 42 -23.23 -21.92 -8.59
CA GLN A 42 -23.31 -22.64 -9.86
C GLN A 42 -23.23 -21.70 -11.07
N ASP A 43 -23.74 -20.47 -10.99
CA ASP A 43 -23.53 -19.45 -12.04
C ASP A 43 -22.11 -18.86 -12.03
N VAL A 44 -21.44 -18.76 -10.87
CA VAL A 44 -20.03 -18.33 -10.83
C VAL A 44 -19.13 -19.30 -11.60
N ALA A 45 -19.41 -20.60 -11.54
CA ALA A 45 -18.67 -21.62 -12.29
C ALA A 45 -18.91 -21.50 -13.81
N LYS A 46 -20.15 -21.21 -14.25
CA LYS A 46 -20.50 -21.01 -15.67
C LYS A 46 -19.93 -19.71 -16.24
N VAL A 47 -20.03 -18.59 -15.51
CA VAL A 47 -19.48 -17.29 -15.94
C VAL A 47 -17.95 -17.34 -15.99
N ALA A 48 -17.31 -18.08 -15.09
CA ALA A 48 -15.88 -18.33 -15.14
C ALA A 48 -15.47 -19.18 -16.36
N GLU A 49 -16.27 -20.18 -16.75
CA GLU A 49 -16.04 -20.99 -17.95
C GLU A 49 -16.09 -20.16 -19.26
N GLU A 50 -17.01 -19.19 -19.35
CA GLU A 50 -17.08 -18.27 -20.50
C GLU A 50 -15.91 -17.27 -20.54
N GLY A 51 -15.50 -16.70 -19.39
CA GLY A 51 -14.34 -15.80 -19.31
C GLY A 51 -13.01 -16.48 -19.64
N LEU A 52 -12.86 -17.75 -19.22
CA LEU A 52 -11.69 -18.61 -19.54
C LEU A 52 -11.50 -18.81 -21.05
N ARG A 53 -12.57 -18.90 -21.84
CA ARG A 53 -12.49 -19.11 -23.30
C ARG A 53 -11.95 -17.88 -24.05
N THR A 54 -12.20 -16.68 -23.55
CA THR A 54 -11.72 -15.42 -24.16
C THR A 54 -10.24 -15.16 -23.85
N ILE A 55 -9.77 -15.55 -22.66
CA ILE A 55 -8.39 -15.31 -22.19
C ILE A 55 -7.42 -16.44 -22.57
N ALA A 56 -7.92 -17.66 -22.85
CA ALA A 56 -7.12 -18.78 -23.37
C ALA A 56 -6.38 -18.49 -24.70
N LYS A 57 -6.66 -17.36 -25.36
CA LYS A 57 -5.88 -16.86 -26.52
C LYS A 57 -4.59 -16.12 -26.13
N LEU A 58 -4.38 -15.79 -24.86
CA LEU A 58 -3.13 -15.18 -24.36
C LEU A 58 -2.17 -16.30 -23.93
N SER A 59 -1.02 -16.40 -24.60
CA SER A 59 -0.02 -17.45 -24.38
C SER A 59 0.65 -17.44 -22.98
N LYS A 60 0.33 -16.47 -22.12
CA LYS A 60 0.97 -16.23 -20.80
C LYS A 60 0.00 -16.24 -19.59
N GLY A 61 -1.27 -16.62 -19.79
CA GLY A 61 -2.29 -16.57 -18.74
C GLY A 61 -2.77 -15.14 -18.42
N PRO A 62 -3.38 -14.88 -17.25
CA PRO A 62 -3.90 -13.55 -16.88
C PRO A 62 -2.80 -12.54 -16.47
N TRP A 63 -1.54 -12.98 -16.41
CA TRP A 63 -0.41 -12.17 -16.02
C TRP A 63 0.12 -11.37 -17.22
N LEU A 64 0.26 -10.07 -17.04
CA LEU A 64 0.93 -9.20 -18.01
C LEU A 64 2.43 -9.17 -17.71
N GLU A 65 3.23 -8.86 -18.73
CA GLU A 65 4.66 -8.63 -18.52
C GLU A 65 4.88 -7.32 -17.79
N ASP A 66 5.82 -7.33 -16.85
CA ASP A 66 6.32 -6.11 -16.25
C ASP A 66 6.89 -5.21 -17.36
N GLY A 67 6.61 -3.91 -17.24
CA GLY A 67 7.26 -2.91 -18.07
C GLY A 67 8.71 -2.70 -17.63
N GLU A 68 9.47 -2.01 -18.46
CA GLU A 68 10.82 -1.60 -18.08
C GLU A 68 10.77 -0.66 -16.86
N GLN A 69 11.71 -0.86 -15.94
CA GLN A 69 11.93 0.06 -14.84
C GLN A 69 12.33 1.43 -15.42
N LEU A 70 11.58 2.46 -15.05
CA LEU A 70 11.82 3.81 -15.54
C LEU A 70 12.90 4.49 -14.70
N LYS A 71 13.72 5.34 -15.33
CA LYS A 71 14.74 6.12 -14.63
C LYS A 71 14.15 7.44 -14.14
N PRO A 72 14.61 7.96 -13.00
CA PRO A 72 14.22 9.30 -12.58
C PRO A 72 14.57 10.36 -13.64
N CYS A 73 13.66 11.29 -13.94
CA CYS A 73 13.96 12.46 -14.77
C CYS A 73 14.75 13.55 -14.02
N TRP A 74 14.83 13.46 -12.69
CA TRP A 74 15.54 14.42 -11.85
C TRP A 74 16.98 13.98 -11.60
N SER A 75 17.90 14.95 -11.56
CA SER A 75 19.29 14.77 -11.15
C SER A 75 19.68 15.87 -10.18
N LYS A 76 20.63 15.60 -9.29
CA LYS A 76 21.18 16.60 -8.35
C LYS A 76 21.80 17.81 -9.07
N THR A 77 22.33 17.59 -10.27
CA THR A 77 22.89 18.64 -11.13
C THR A 77 21.84 19.62 -11.68
N ASN A 78 20.55 19.33 -11.50
CA ASN A 78 19.47 20.16 -12.04
C ASN A 78 19.09 21.31 -11.10
N PHE A 79 19.75 21.44 -9.95
CA PHE A 79 19.41 22.42 -8.92
C PHE A 79 20.58 23.37 -8.67
N ASP A 80 20.31 24.68 -8.68
CA ASP A 80 21.30 25.71 -8.37
C ASP A 80 21.79 25.60 -6.92
N GLU A 81 23.05 26.02 -6.69
CA GLU A 81 23.66 26.08 -5.35
C GLU A 81 22.82 26.88 -4.36
N ILE A 82 22.70 26.36 -3.14
CA ILE A 82 21.89 26.94 -2.07
C ILE A 82 22.73 28.01 -1.36
N GLU A 83 22.42 29.29 -1.58
CA GLU A 83 22.85 30.39 -0.70
C GLU A 83 22.35 30.16 0.74
N GLU A 84 22.91 30.89 1.71
CA GLU A 84 22.56 30.80 3.14
C GLU A 84 21.04 30.62 3.38
N SER A 85 20.68 29.46 3.94
CA SER A 85 19.31 29.14 4.30
C SER A 85 18.81 30.06 5.40
N ARG A 86 17.59 30.59 5.27
CA ARG A 86 16.98 31.47 6.27
C ARG A 86 15.86 30.73 6.96
N GLY A 87 15.87 30.68 8.29
CA GLY A 87 14.77 30.10 9.08
C GLY A 87 14.52 28.60 8.85
N TYR A 88 13.45 28.10 9.47
CA TYR A 88 13.09 26.69 9.51
C TYR A 88 11.64 26.43 9.08
N VAL A 89 11.47 25.36 8.31
CA VAL A 89 10.17 24.77 7.95
C VAL A 89 10.05 23.44 8.66
N THR A 90 9.02 23.31 9.48
CA THR A 90 8.67 22.07 10.21
C THR A 90 7.33 21.55 9.73
N PHE A 91 7.08 20.24 9.88
CA PHE A 91 5.80 19.61 9.54
C PHE A 91 5.70 18.25 10.22
N SER A 92 4.52 17.64 10.18
CA SER A 92 4.26 16.32 10.73
C SER A 92 3.64 15.43 9.65
N LEU A 93 4.05 14.17 9.62
CA LEU A 93 3.45 13.14 8.78
C LEU A 93 2.21 12.57 9.46
N THR A 94 1.13 12.36 8.71
CA THR A 94 -0.15 11.92 9.28
C THR A 94 -0.92 10.99 8.34
N ASN A 95 -1.82 10.19 8.90
CA ASN A 95 -2.83 9.39 8.19
C ASN A 95 -2.32 8.16 7.42
N GLY A 96 -1.02 7.99 7.23
CA GLY A 96 -0.45 6.82 6.57
C GLY A 96 0.53 7.14 5.45
N PRO A 97 1.25 6.13 4.94
CA PRO A 97 2.33 6.29 3.96
C PRO A 97 1.91 6.99 2.66
N GLU A 98 0.68 6.79 2.19
CA GLU A 98 0.16 7.45 1.00
C GLU A 98 0.03 8.98 1.16
N TYR A 99 -0.19 9.45 2.40
CA TYR A 99 -0.19 10.86 2.76
C TYR A 99 1.23 11.35 3.01
N HIS A 100 2.08 10.54 3.65
CA HIS A 100 3.46 10.90 3.97
C HIS A 100 4.26 11.30 2.72
N VAL A 101 4.13 10.50 1.66
CA VAL A 101 4.73 10.74 0.34
C VAL A 101 4.36 12.12 -0.21
N SER A 102 3.09 12.49 -0.06
CA SER A 102 2.56 13.77 -0.53
C SER A 102 2.98 14.95 0.36
N GLN A 103 2.91 14.78 1.68
CA GLN A 103 3.27 15.81 2.67
C GLN A 103 4.75 16.19 2.57
N ILE A 104 5.63 15.21 2.35
CA ILE A 104 7.05 15.45 2.11
C ILE A 104 7.26 16.23 0.82
N ALA A 105 6.58 15.84 -0.26
CA ALA A 105 6.70 16.56 -1.53
C ALA A 105 6.34 18.04 -1.38
N ASP A 106 5.21 18.33 -0.74
CA ASP A 106 4.77 19.71 -0.50
C ASP A 106 5.76 20.47 0.41
N ALA A 107 6.23 19.85 1.49
CA ALA A 107 7.16 20.48 2.43
C ALA A 107 8.53 20.78 1.80
N VAL A 108 9.06 19.88 0.97
CA VAL A 108 10.33 20.07 0.26
C VAL A 108 10.21 21.20 -0.76
N VAL A 109 9.11 21.25 -1.53
CA VAL A 109 8.87 22.34 -2.50
C VAL A 109 8.77 23.69 -1.78
N VAL A 110 7.99 23.76 -0.68
CA VAL A 110 7.88 24.97 0.14
C VAL A 110 9.25 25.40 0.67
N ALA A 111 10.03 24.48 1.26
CA ALA A 111 11.34 24.81 1.80
C ALA A 111 12.32 25.28 0.72
N ARG A 112 12.29 24.68 -0.48
CA ARG A 112 13.11 25.11 -1.62
C ARG A 112 12.77 26.54 -2.06
N VAL A 113 11.49 26.83 -2.31
CA VAL A 113 11.05 28.15 -2.78
C VAL A 113 11.34 29.23 -1.74
N LEU A 114 11.17 28.92 -0.44
CA LEU A 114 11.45 29.85 0.65
C LEU A 114 12.94 29.97 1.02
N ARG A 115 13.81 29.12 0.46
CA ARG A 115 15.22 28.96 0.89
C ARG A 115 15.35 28.69 2.39
N ALA A 116 14.46 27.85 2.91
CA ALA A 116 14.41 27.49 4.32
C ALA A 116 15.18 26.19 4.61
N THR A 117 15.59 26.01 5.87
CA THR A 117 16.06 24.70 6.34
C THR A 117 14.84 23.83 6.65
N LEU A 118 14.80 22.62 6.09
CA LEU A 118 13.76 21.64 6.39
C LEU A 118 14.16 20.83 7.63
N VAL A 119 13.23 20.65 8.56
CA VAL A 119 13.42 19.77 9.73
C VAL A 119 12.81 18.41 9.44
N VAL A 120 13.51 17.33 9.80
CA VAL A 120 12.97 15.95 9.73
C VAL A 120 11.65 15.89 10.52
N PRO A 121 10.55 15.40 9.94
CA PRO A 121 9.23 15.45 10.57
C PRO A 121 9.04 14.34 11.60
N ASP A 122 8.13 14.54 12.56
CA ASP A 122 7.53 13.46 13.36
C ASP A 122 6.41 12.75 12.58
N ILE A 123 6.00 11.57 13.02
CA ILE A 123 4.82 10.85 12.51
C ILE A 123 3.73 10.87 13.59
N ARG A 124 2.53 11.31 13.24
CA ARG A 124 1.39 11.42 14.16
C ARG A 124 0.23 10.55 13.70
N GLY A 125 -0.27 9.74 14.62
CA GLY A 125 -1.45 8.92 14.42
C GLY A 125 -2.77 9.70 14.56
N SER A 126 -3.86 8.95 14.45
CA SER A 126 -5.23 9.45 14.58
C SER A 126 -5.61 9.79 16.03
N LYS A 127 -4.98 9.13 17.01
CA LYS A 127 -5.26 9.32 18.45
C LYS A 127 -4.37 10.40 19.06
N PRO A 128 -4.90 11.24 19.98
CA PRO A 128 -4.07 12.18 20.73
C PRO A 128 -2.95 11.46 21.49
N GLY A 129 -1.71 11.96 21.35
CA GLY A 129 -0.53 11.36 21.98
C GLY A 129 0.09 10.21 21.18
N ASP A 130 -0.50 9.80 20.06
CA ASP A 130 0.14 8.85 19.15
C ASP A 130 1.19 9.57 18.28
N GLU A 131 2.41 9.65 18.80
CA GLU A 131 3.57 10.29 18.17
C GLU A 131 4.71 9.27 18.03
N ARG A 132 5.33 9.23 16.86
CA ARG A 132 6.45 8.36 16.53
C ARG A 132 7.55 9.17 15.87
N LYS A 133 8.78 8.68 15.99
CA LYS A 133 9.90 9.31 15.31
C LYS A 133 9.91 8.90 13.84
N PHE A 134 10.55 9.72 12.98
CA PHE A 134 10.71 9.38 11.57
C PHE A 134 11.51 8.09 11.40
N GLU A 135 12.59 7.93 12.17
CA GLU A 135 13.50 6.78 12.13
C GLU A 135 12.85 5.46 12.55
N ASP A 136 11.69 5.51 13.22
CA ASP A 136 10.96 4.29 13.58
C ASP A 136 10.43 3.59 12.32
N VAL A 137 10.16 4.35 11.24
CA VAL A 137 9.56 3.87 9.99
C VAL A 137 10.51 4.01 8.80
N TYR A 138 11.21 5.13 8.68
CA TYR A 138 11.95 5.51 7.47
C TYR A 138 13.44 5.76 7.74
N ASP A 139 14.29 5.51 6.75
CA ASP A 139 15.73 5.81 6.85
C ASP A 139 15.98 7.34 6.79
N VAL A 140 16.29 7.94 7.94
CA VAL A 140 16.64 9.36 8.09
C VAL A 140 17.85 9.74 7.23
N ASN A 141 18.88 8.89 7.17
CA ASN A 141 20.10 9.19 6.42
C ASN A 141 19.82 9.15 4.92
N LYS A 142 18.98 8.22 4.46
CA LYS A 142 18.50 8.23 3.07
C LYS A 142 17.75 9.52 2.77
N PHE A 143 16.80 9.90 3.62
CA PHE A 143 16.01 11.13 3.45
C PHE A 143 16.90 12.38 3.30
N ILE A 144 17.85 12.58 4.21
CA ILE A 144 18.80 13.71 4.17
C ILE A 144 19.67 13.67 2.91
N ARG A 145 20.28 12.52 2.59
CA ARG A 145 21.17 12.39 1.42
C ARG A 145 20.45 12.58 0.09
N SER A 146 19.17 12.20 0.01
CA SER A 146 18.35 12.38 -1.19
C SER A 146 18.02 13.85 -1.46
N LEU A 147 18.01 14.70 -0.43
CA LEU A 147 17.71 16.14 -0.53
C LEU A 147 18.95 17.03 -0.53
N ASP A 148 20.13 16.45 -0.36
CA ASP A 148 21.41 17.14 -0.47
C ASP A 148 21.58 17.81 -1.85
N GLY A 149 21.92 19.11 -1.84
CA GLY A 149 21.93 20.00 -3.00
C GLY A 149 20.56 20.59 -3.38
N VAL A 150 19.46 20.11 -2.78
CA VAL A 150 18.09 20.59 -3.07
C VAL A 150 17.56 21.46 -1.95
N VAL A 151 17.56 20.95 -0.72
CA VAL A 151 17.16 21.71 0.48
C VAL A 151 18.07 21.29 1.63
N LYS A 152 18.51 22.25 2.44
CA LYS A 152 19.25 21.92 3.68
C LYS A 152 18.31 21.22 4.66
N VAL A 153 18.70 20.04 5.14
CA VAL A 153 17.90 19.26 6.09
C VAL A 153 18.64 19.13 7.43
N VAL A 154 17.94 19.34 8.53
CA VAL A 154 18.43 19.08 9.89
C VAL A 154 17.53 18.08 10.60
N LYS A 155 18.10 17.29 11.52
CA LYS A 155 17.35 16.27 12.26
C LYS A 155 16.39 16.88 13.28
N GLU A 156 16.84 17.91 13.98
CA GLU A 156 16.10 18.55 15.06
C GLU A 156 16.11 20.05 14.88
N LEU A 157 15.07 20.69 15.41
CA LEU A 157 14.97 22.14 15.46
C LEU A 157 15.95 22.67 16.54
N PRO A 158 16.64 23.79 16.32
CA PRO A 158 17.51 24.39 17.34
C PRO A 158 16.76 24.65 18.66
N GLU A 159 17.44 24.46 19.79
CA GLU A 159 16.85 24.58 21.13
C GLU A 159 16.24 25.96 21.41
N GLU A 160 16.74 27.01 20.73
CA GLU A 160 16.25 28.38 20.87
C GLU A 160 14.86 28.58 20.25
N ILE A 161 14.42 27.67 19.37
CA ILE A 161 13.16 27.78 18.64
C ILE A 161 12.14 26.80 19.24
N SER A 162 11.16 27.35 19.95
CA SER A 162 10.05 26.54 20.49
C SER A 162 9.05 26.17 19.40
N PHE A 163 8.89 24.86 19.17
CA PHE A 163 7.89 24.29 18.24
C PHE A 163 6.46 24.76 18.52
N ARG A 164 6.10 25.00 19.79
CA ARG A 164 4.75 25.44 20.21
C ARG A 164 4.41 26.86 19.75
N ASN A 165 5.43 27.68 19.46
CA ASN A 165 5.25 29.07 19.10
C ASN A 165 5.31 29.31 17.59
N LEU A 166 5.50 28.25 16.79
CA LEU A 166 5.57 28.35 15.34
C LEU A 166 4.19 28.65 14.75
N ALA A 167 4.15 29.60 13.81
CA ALA A 167 2.93 29.88 13.06
C ALA A 167 2.57 28.67 12.19
N VAL A 168 1.36 28.14 12.39
CA VAL A 168 0.83 27.03 11.58
C VAL A 168 0.28 27.58 10.28
N VAL A 169 0.84 27.13 9.15
CA VAL A 169 0.44 27.53 7.80
C VAL A 169 -0.20 26.32 7.12
N LYS A 170 -1.44 26.48 6.66
CA LYS A 170 -2.13 25.44 5.89
C LYS A 170 -1.59 25.42 4.45
N VAL A 171 -1.29 24.23 3.95
CA VAL A 171 -0.74 24.05 2.60
C VAL A 171 -1.61 23.04 1.83
N PRO A 172 -2.12 23.36 0.63
CA PRO A 172 -2.83 22.38 -0.16
C PRO A 172 -1.87 21.31 -0.66
N ASN A 173 -2.35 20.07 -0.77
CA ASN A 173 -1.59 19.04 -1.45
C ASN A 173 -1.34 19.40 -2.92
N ARG A 174 -0.12 19.15 -3.40
CA ARG A 174 0.40 19.59 -4.70
C ARG A 174 0.46 21.11 -4.79
N VAL A 175 1.07 21.70 -3.77
CA VAL A 175 1.25 23.15 -3.68
C VAL A 175 2.01 23.68 -4.91
N THR A 176 1.54 24.80 -5.45
CA THR A 176 2.18 25.49 -6.58
C THR A 176 3.15 26.56 -6.09
N GLU A 177 4.14 26.92 -6.92
CA GLU A 177 5.08 27.99 -6.61
C GLU A 177 4.37 29.33 -6.39
N ASP A 178 3.38 29.66 -7.22
CA ASP A 178 2.55 30.86 -7.07
C ASP A 178 1.84 30.89 -5.71
N HIS A 179 1.25 29.76 -5.28
CA HIS A 179 0.59 29.69 -3.99
C HIS A 179 1.58 29.95 -2.84
N ILE A 180 2.81 29.44 -2.96
CA ILE A 180 3.88 29.67 -1.97
C ILE A 180 4.24 31.14 -1.92
N ILE A 181 4.50 31.78 -3.08
CA ILE A 181 4.93 33.18 -3.16
C ILE A 181 3.83 34.11 -2.62
N GLU A 182 2.58 33.89 -3.00
CA GLU A 182 1.47 34.77 -2.65
C GLU A 182 1.01 34.59 -1.20
N ASN A 183 0.96 33.36 -0.69
CA ASN A 183 0.25 33.05 0.57
C ASN A 183 1.19 32.62 1.71
N ILE A 184 2.32 31.98 1.41
CA ILE A 184 3.20 31.38 2.43
C ILE A 184 4.43 32.27 2.69
N GLN A 185 5.05 32.78 1.63
CA GLN A 185 6.26 33.60 1.70
C GLN A 185 6.09 34.87 2.55
N PRO A 186 4.95 35.60 2.53
CA PRO A 186 4.77 36.77 3.39
C PRO A 186 4.77 36.39 4.88
N ILE A 187 4.12 35.28 5.23
CA ILE A 187 4.08 34.76 6.60
C ILE A 187 5.49 34.34 7.03
N PHE A 188 6.21 33.63 6.15
CA PHE A 188 7.57 33.19 6.42
C PHE A 188 8.53 34.36 6.66
N LYS A 189 8.48 35.41 5.81
CA LYS A 189 9.28 36.62 5.99
C LYS A 189 9.00 37.34 7.31
N ALA A 190 7.75 37.33 7.76
CA ALA A 190 7.34 37.98 9.01
C ALA A 190 7.69 37.16 10.26
N LYS A 191 7.68 35.82 10.18
CA LYS A 191 7.83 34.93 11.35
C LYS A 191 9.20 34.25 11.44
N GLY A 192 9.93 34.16 10.33
CA GLY A 192 11.21 33.44 10.22
C GLY A 192 11.07 31.92 10.21
N ASN A 193 10.24 31.35 11.08
CA ASN A 193 10.04 29.91 11.22
C ASN A 193 8.55 29.57 11.16
N ILE A 194 8.20 28.52 10.42
CA ILE A 194 6.79 28.11 10.23
C ILE A 194 6.61 26.61 10.39
N ARG A 195 5.38 26.21 10.71
CA ARG A 195 4.95 24.82 10.71
C ARG A 195 3.90 24.60 9.64
N LEU A 196 4.12 23.67 8.73
CA LEU A 196 3.17 23.34 7.68
C LEU A 196 2.14 22.33 8.19
N ALA A 197 0.90 22.53 7.77
CA ALA A 197 -0.21 21.60 7.94
C ALA A 197 -0.84 21.34 6.57
N THR A 198 -0.46 20.23 5.94
CA THR A 198 -0.97 19.88 4.61
C THR A 198 -2.41 19.40 4.71
N TYR A 199 -3.27 19.91 3.82
CA TYR A 199 -4.64 19.41 3.63
C TYR A 199 -4.83 18.92 2.20
N PHE A 200 -5.77 17.99 2.01
CA PHE A 200 -5.94 17.29 0.73
C PHE A 200 -7.28 17.67 0.10
N PRO A 201 -7.33 18.78 -0.67
CA PRO A 201 -8.56 19.20 -1.35
C PRO A 201 -8.99 18.21 -2.45
N SER A 202 -8.03 17.45 -2.99
CA SER A 202 -8.27 16.36 -3.93
C SER A 202 -7.24 15.24 -3.71
N VAL A 203 -7.63 14.00 -4.00
CA VAL A 203 -6.75 12.82 -3.98
C VAL A 203 -6.23 12.46 -5.38
N ASN A 204 -6.36 13.38 -6.35
CA ASN A 204 -6.06 13.13 -7.75
C ASN A 204 -4.57 13.36 -8.07
N MET A 205 -3.87 12.28 -8.42
CA MET A 205 -2.44 12.28 -8.81
C MET A 205 -2.24 12.31 -10.33
N ARG A 206 -3.14 12.96 -11.07
CA ARG A 206 -2.99 13.12 -12.53
C ARG A 206 -1.83 14.06 -12.89
N LYS A 207 -1.10 13.75 -13.95
CA LYS A 207 -0.03 14.61 -14.48
C LYS A 207 -0.57 16.00 -14.84
N SER A 208 0.20 17.06 -14.54
CA SER A 208 -0.05 18.42 -15.04
C SER A 208 0.29 18.49 -16.53
N THR A 209 -0.25 19.50 -17.22
CA THR A 209 0.05 19.79 -18.63
C THR A 209 1.36 20.54 -18.80
N GLU A 210 1.86 21.20 -17.76
CA GLU A 210 3.06 22.03 -17.76
C GLU A 210 4.14 21.43 -16.88
N LYS A 211 5.40 21.47 -17.34
CA LYS A 211 6.59 21.02 -16.61
C LYS A 211 7.34 22.25 -16.08
N SER A 212 7.50 22.34 -14.77
CA SER A 212 8.26 23.36 -14.05
C SER A 212 9.44 22.74 -13.30
N ASN A 213 10.41 23.57 -12.88
CA ASN A 213 11.49 23.10 -11.99
C ASN A 213 10.94 22.65 -10.62
N ALA A 214 9.87 23.28 -10.13
CA ALA A 214 9.16 22.84 -8.94
C ALA A 214 8.61 21.41 -9.10
N ASP A 215 8.21 21.00 -10.32
CA ASP A 215 7.78 19.63 -10.57
C ASP A 215 8.93 18.62 -10.43
N LEU A 216 10.17 18.97 -10.81
CA LEU A 216 11.32 18.07 -10.61
C LEU A 216 11.65 17.91 -9.12
N VAL A 217 11.57 18.99 -8.34
CA VAL A 217 11.72 18.93 -6.88
C VAL A 217 10.63 18.07 -6.25
N ALA A 218 9.37 18.27 -6.66
CA ALA A 218 8.25 17.47 -6.21
C ALA A 218 8.41 15.99 -6.57
N CYS A 219 8.88 15.67 -7.78
CA CYS A 219 9.15 14.31 -8.23
C CYS A 219 10.25 13.64 -7.39
N LEU A 220 11.38 14.32 -7.16
CA LEU A 220 12.44 13.84 -6.28
C LEU A 220 11.89 13.59 -4.88
N ALA A 221 11.18 14.56 -4.31
CA ALA A 221 10.65 14.46 -2.96
C ALA A 221 9.67 13.29 -2.83
N MET A 222 8.75 13.14 -3.78
CA MET A 222 7.71 12.11 -3.78
C MET A 222 8.26 10.69 -3.96
N PHE A 223 9.25 10.51 -4.84
CA PHE A 223 9.68 9.17 -5.25
C PHE A 223 11.10 8.78 -4.84
N GLY A 224 11.92 9.76 -4.41
CA GLY A 224 13.35 9.55 -4.15
C GLY A 224 13.77 9.69 -2.69
N THR A 225 12.89 10.13 -1.78
CA THR A 225 13.28 10.48 -0.40
C THR A 225 12.89 9.47 0.66
N LEU A 226 11.77 8.76 0.49
CA LEU A 226 11.28 7.78 1.45
C LEU A 226 11.78 6.37 1.14
N GLU A 227 12.50 5.80 2.08
CA GLU A 227 12.90 4.40 2.12
C GLU A 227 12.64 3.87 3.53
N LEU A 228 12.22 2.61 3.64
CA LEU A 228 11.99 2.00 4.95
C LEU A 228 13.31 1.86 5.70
N GLN A 229 13.25 2.06 7.02
CA GLN A 229 14.38 1.68 7.87
C GLN A 229 14.53 0.14 7.90
N PRO A 230 15.74 -0.39 8.14
CA PRO A 230 16.06 -1.79 7.93
C PRO A 230 15.12 -2.79 8.61
N ASP A 231 14.73 -2.55 9.87
CA ASP A 231 13.85 -3.45 10.62
C ASP A 231 12.47 -3.61 9.98
N VAL A 232 11.92 -2.51 9.46
CA VAL A 232 10.59 -2.50 8.82
C VAL A 232 10.69 -3.15 7.44
N ASN A 233 11.77 -2.87 6.72
CA ASN A 233 12.01 -3.47 5.41
C ASN A 233 12.20 -5.00 5.51
N GLU A 234 12.92 -5.48 6.51
CA GLU A 234 13.12 -6.92 6.77
C GLU A 234 11.77 -7.66 6.91
N VAL A 235 10.81 -7.06 7.63
CA VAL A 235 9.47 -7.66 7.79
C VAL A 235 8.71 -7.69 6.48
N VAL A 236 8.74 -6.59 5.72
CA VAL A 236 8.11 -6.53 4.39
C VAL A 236 8.71 -7.58 3.46
N ASP A 237 10.03 -7.66 3.39
CA ASP A 237 10.74 -8.61 2.52
C ASP A 237 10.45 -10.05 2.92
N SER A 238 10.46 -10.36 4.23
CA SER A 238 10.09 -11.68 4.75
C SER A 238 8.65 -12.07 4.35
N MET A 239 7.70 -11.12 4.44
CA MET A 239 6.32 -11.35 4.03
C MET A 239 6.22 -11.58 2.52
N VAL A 240 6.94 -10.81 1.70
CA VAL A 240 7.01 -11.00 0.24
C VAL A 240 7.58 -12.38 -0.09
N GLU A 241 8.73 -12.76 0.46
CA GLU A 241 9.36 -14.06 0.23
C GLU A 241 8.43 -15.23 0.61
N ARG A 242 7.71 -15.10 1.72
CA ARG A 242 6.73 -16.09 2.16
C ARG A 242 5.57 -16.21 1.18
N LEU A 243 5.01 -15.09 0.71
CA LEU A 243 3.95 -15.10 -0.32
C LEU A 243 4.45 -15.77 -1.60
N ARG A 244 5.64 -15.41 -2.08
CA ARG A 244 6.25 -16.02 -3.27
C ARG A 244 6.46 -17.53 -3.10
N THR A 245 6.88 -17.96 -1.91
CA THR A 245 7.04 -19.39 -1.58
C THR A 245 5.71 -20.14 -1.61
N LEU A 246 4.61 -19.53 -1.16
CA LEU A 246 3.27 -20.10 -1.21
C LEU A 246 2.68 -20.12 -2.64
N SER A 247 3.20 -19.25 -3.50
CA SER A 247 2.87 -19.09 -4.92
C SER A 247 3.62 -20.00 -5.90
N ARG A 248 4.25 -21.10 -5.47
CA ARG A 248 5.03 -21.99 -6.37
C ARG A 248 4.29 -22.44 -7.64
N LYS A 249 2.98 -22.64 -7.56
CA LYS A 249 2.14 -23.03 -8.72
C LYS A 249 1.87 -21.90 -9.72
N SER A 250 2.17 -20.66 -9.35
CA SER A 250 2.02 -19.45 -10.17
C SER A 250 3.38 -18.80 -10.43
N ASP A 251 4.45 -19.60 -10.47
CA ASP A 251 5.85 -19.14 -10.64
C ASP A 251 6.30 -18.12 -9.59
N GLY A 252 5.79 -18.24 -8.36
CA GLY A 252 6.10 -17.30 -7.28
C GLY A 252 5.36 -15.97 -7.38
N ARG A 253 4.35 -15.84 -8.25
CA ARG A 253 3.54 -14.63 -8.41
C ARG A 253 2.38 -14.55 -7.42
N PHE A 254 2.11 -13.36 -6.90
CA PHE A 254 0.96 -13.11 -6.03
C PHE A 254 0.26 -11.79 -6.37
N ILE A 255 -1.02 -11.73 -6.00
CA ILE A 255 -1.83 -10.53 -6.14
C ILE A 255 -1.93 -9.87 -4.77
N ALA A 256 -1.76 -8.55 -4.71
CA ALA A 256 -2.17 -7.76 -3.56
C ALA A 256 -3.50 -7.06 -3.86
N VAL A 257 -4.46 -7.17 -2.95
CA VAL A 257 -5.78 -6.53 -3.04
C VAL A 257 -5.92 -5.53 -1.89
N ASP A 258 -6.10 -4.25 -2.21
CA ASP A 258 -6.44 -3.23 -1.20
C ASP A 258 -7.92 -3.35 -0.85
N LEU A 259 -8.21 -4.20 0.14
CA LEU A 259 -9.54 -4.51 0.65
C LEU A 259 -9.49 -4.40 2.18
N ARG A 260 -9.99 -3.29 2.69
CA ARG A 260 -10.08 -2.96 4.12
C ARG A 260 -11.54 -2.90 4.53
N VAL A 261 -12.00 -3.88 5.30
CA VAL A 261 -13.42 -4.04 5.65
C VAL A 261 -13.91 -2.83 6.44
N ASP A 262 -13.10 -2.35 7.39
CA ASP A 262 -13.36 -1.16 8.20
C ASP A 262 -13.57 0.11 7.36
N LEU A 263 -12.87 0.25 6.24
CA LEU A 263 -13.05 1.39 5.35
C LEU A 263 -14.26 1.26 4.44
N LEU A 264 -14.65 0.03 4.06
CA LEU A 264 -15.86 -0.21 3.28
C LEU A 264 -17.10 0.11 4.10
N ASP A 265 -17.11 -0.23 5.38
CA ASP A 265 -18.24 0.05 6.28
C ASP A 265 -18.38 1.55 6.59
N ASN A 266 -17.26 2.28 6.64
CA ASN A 266 -17.22 3.69 7.01
C ASN A 266 -17.31 4.68 5.83
N LYS A 267 -17.02 4.26 4.59
CA LYS A 267 -17.08 5.14 3.40
C LYS A 267 -18.39 4.95 2.64
N GLY A 268 -18.99 6.07 2.23
CA GLY A 268 -20.05 6.06 1.23
C GLY A 268 -19.53 5.51 -0.11
N CYS A 269 -19.93 4.30 -0.47
CA CYS A 269 -19.61 3.72 -1.76
C CYS A 269 -20.56 4.27 -2.82
N HIS A 270 -20.02 5.10 -3.70
CA HIS A 270 -20.73 5.69 -4.83
C HIS A 270 -20.42 4.94 -6.14
N GLU A 271 -21.40 4.89 -7.03
CA GLU A 271 -21.30 4.32 -8.37
C GLU A 271 -21.43 5.41 -9.43
N GLY A 272 -20.59 5.36 -10.46
CA GLY A 272 -20.65 6.30 -11.58
C GLY A 272 -19.98 5.75 -12.83
N ASN A 273 -20.61 5.90 -14.00
CA ASN A 273 -20.11 5.46 -15.31
C ASN A 273 -19.63 3.99 -15.34
N GLY A 274 -20.39 3.05 -14.73
CA GLY A 274 -20.07 1.62 -14.71
C GLY A 274 -18.88 1.23 -13.83
N ARG A 275 -18.39 2.16 -12.99
CA ARG A 275 -17.35 1.91 -11.99
C ARG A 275 -17.83 2.37 -10.61
N LYS A 276 -17.52 1.57 -9.60
CA LYS A 276 -17.78 1.88 -8.20
C LYS A 276 -16.53 2.49 -7.57
N SER A 277 -16.74 3.34 -6.59
CA SER A 277 -15.68 3.93 -5.77
C SER A 277 -15.12 2.94 -4.75
N CYS A 278 -15.85 1.86 -4.47
CA CYS A 278 -15.46 0.76 -3.61
C CYS A 278 -16.01 -0.59 -4.14
N TYR A 279 -15.39 -1.72 -3.79
CA TYR A 279 -15.82 -3.07 -4.15
C TYR A 279 -15.68 -4.02 -2.95
N GLY A 280 -16.66 -4.89 -2.74
CA GLY A 280 -16.65 -5.89 -1.68
C GLY A 280 -15.86 -7.16 -2.03
N ALA A 281 -15.63 -8.02 -1.03
CA ALA A 281 -14.90 -9.28 -1.20
C ALA A 281 -15.49 -10.20 -2.29
N HIS A 282 -16.82 -10.30 -2.34
CA HIS A 282 -17.50 -11.09 -3.36
C HIS A 282 -17.23 -10.56 -4.79
N GLU A 283 -17.35 -9.25 -4.98
CA GLU A 283 -17.14 -8.61 -6.29
C GLU A 283 -15.70 -8.80 -6.76
N ILE A 284 -14.73 -8.61 -5.86
CA ILE A 284 -13.30 -8.86 -6.16
C ILE A 284 -13.06 -10.33 -6.52
N ALA A 285 -13.63 -11.27 -5.77
CA ALA A 285 -13.41 -12.70 -6.02
C ALA A 285 -13.97 -13.13 -7.38
N VAL A 286 -15.17 -12.69 -7.74
CA VAL A 286 -15.79 -12.94 -9.05
C VAL A 286 -15.00 -12.26 -10.16
N PHE A 287 -14.58 -11.00 -9.96
CA PHE A 287 -13.76 -10.27 -10.91
C PHE A 287 -12.47 -11.02 -11.23
N LEU A 288 -11.71 -11.45 -10.22
CA LEU A 288 -10.46 -12.18 -10.41
C LEU A 288 -10.66 -13.50 -11.17
N ARG A 289 -11.73 -14.25 -10.87
CA ARG A 289 -12.09 -15.47 -11.61
C ARG A 289 -12.46 -15.17 -13.07
N LYS A 290 -13.26 -14.13 -13.30
CA LYS A 290 -13.72 -13.71 -14.63
C LYS A 290 -12.54 -13.33 -15.53
N ILE A 291 -11.51 -12.68 -14.98
CA ILE A 291 -10.30 -12.30 -15.73
C ILE A 291 -9.23 -13.40 -15.79
N GLY A 292 -9.57 -14.64 -15.39
CA GLY A 292 -8.76 -15.82 -15.67
C GLY A 292 -7.77 -16.23 -14.58
N TYR A 293 -7.80 -15.64 -13.38
CA TYR A 293 -7.02 -16.15 -12.26
C TYR A 293 -7.57 -17.48 -11.74
N ASP A 294 -6.68 -18.44 -11.51
CA ASP A 294 -7.02 -19.77 -11.04
C ASP A 294 -7.06 -19.86 -9.51
N LYS A 295 -7.72 -20.90 -8.98
CA LYS A 295 -7.89 -21.10 -7.52
C LYS A 295 -6.58 -21.25 -6.73
N ASP A 296 -5.48 -21.65 -7.38
CA ASP A 296 -4.16 -21.78 -6.74
C ASP A 296 -3.40 -20.44 -6.69
N THR A 297 -3.96 -19.35 -7.25
CA THR A 297 -3.45 -17.98 -7.13
C THR A 297 -3.36 -17.57 -5.67
N THR A 298 -2.20 -17.05 -5.27
CA THR A 298 -2.00 -16.52 -3.91
C THR A 298 -2.40 -15.06 -3.86
N ILE A 299 -3.20 -14.71 -2.85
CA ILE A 299 -3.75 -13.39 -2.66
C ILE A 299 -3.34 -12.86 -1.28
N TYR A 300 -2.77 -11.67 -1.26
CA TYR A 300 -2.59 -10.87 -0.06
C TYR A 300 -3.70 -9.83 0.03
N LEU A 301 -4.36 -9.74 1.18
CA LEU A 301 -5.35 -8.70 1.48
C LEU A 301 -4.73 -7.67 2.41
N THR A 302 -4.98 -6.38 2.17
CA THR A 302 -4.62 -5.28 3.10
C THR A 302 -5.51 -5.24 4.33
N GLN A 303 -5.72 -6.40 4.95
CA GLN A 303 -6.53 -6.59 6.14
C GLN A 303 -5.62 -7.11 7.24
N SER A 304 -5.82 -6.63 8.46
CA SER A 304 -5.02 -7.02 9.63
C SER A 304 -5.27 -8.47 10.04
N ARG A 305 -6.51 -8.74 10.45
CA ARG A 305 -6.98 -10.07 10.90
C ARG A 305 -8.13 -10.54 10.03
N TRP A 306 -8.36 -11.85 10.01
CA TRP A 306 -9.43 -12.43 9.20
C TRP A 306 -10.80 -11.87 9.61
N ASP A 307 -11.62 -11.54 8.61
CA ASP A 307 -13.00 -11.09 8.78
C ASP A 307 -13.94 -12.06 8.04
N SER A 308 -15.11 -12.37 8.62
CA SER A 308 -16.06 -13.33 8.03
C SER A 308 -16.58 -12.92 6.65
N SER A 309 -16.63 -11.61 6.35
CA SER A 309 -17.01 -11.08 5.04
C SER A 309 -16.04 -11.48 3.92
N LEU A 310 -14.83 -11.91 4.26
CA LEU A 310 -13.80 -12.35 3.32
C LEU A 310 -13.91 -13.83 2.93
N SER A 311 -14.84 -14.58 3.55
CA SER A 311 -15.03 -16.03 3.33
C SER A 311 -15.13 -16.41 1.86
N VAL A 312 -16.01 -15.74 1.11
CA VAL A 312 -16.21 -15.99 -0.33
C VAL A 312 -14.91 -15.90 -1.15
N LEU A 313 -14.02 -14.98 -0.79
CA LEU A 313 -12.74 -14.81 -1.48
C LEU A 313 -11.80 -15.98 -1.16
N LYS A 314 -11.85 -16.51 0.06
CA LYS A 314 -11.10 -17.71 0.46
C LYS A 314 -11.67 -18.99 -0.14
N ASP A 315 -12.98 -19.10 -0.29
CA ASP A 315 -13.62 -20.26 -0.90
C ASP A 315 -13.21 -20.39 -2.38
N ILE A 316 -13.15 -19.26 -3.08
CA ILE A 316 -12.74 -19.19 -4.49
C ILE A 316 -11.21 -19.28 -4.64
N PHE A 317 -10.46 -18.61 -3.75
CA PHE A 317 -9.00 -18.60 -3.71
C PHE A 317 -8.50 -19.04 -2.31
N PRO A 318 -8.32 -20.35 -2.07
CA PRO A 318 -7.93 -20.87 -0.76
C PRO A 318 -6.61 -20.33 -0.21
N LYS A 319 -5.73 -19.81 -1.07
CA LYS A 319 -4.46 -19.19 -0.71
C LYS A 319 -4.58 -17.68 -0.52
N THR A 320 -5.62 -17.26 0.20
CA THR A 320 -5.83 -15.87 0.61
C THR A 320 -5.29 -15.64 2.02
N TYR A 321 -4.45 -14.63 2.19
CA TYR A 321 -3.76 -14.33 3.45
C TYR A 321 -3.94 -12.86 3.87
N THR A 322 -4.13 -12.65 5.17
CA THR A 322 -4.04 -11.35 5.83
C THR A 322 -2.64 -11.11 6.40
N LYS A 323 -2.40 -9.90 6.93
CA LYS A 323 -1.15 -9.56 7.63
C LYS A 323 -0.84 -10.54 8.75
N GLU A 324 -1.82 -10.86 9.60
CA GLU A 324 -1.67 -11.81 10.69
C GLU A 324 -1.26 -13.22 10.20
N ASN A 325 -1.75 -13.66 9.04
CA ASN A 325 -1.43 -14.99 8.55
C ASN A 325 0.01 -15.09 8.03
N ILE A 326 0.50 -14.03 7.40
CA ILE A 326 1.77 -14.05 6.66
C ILE A 326 2.95 -13.51 7.46
N MET A 327 2.73 -12.61 8.41
CA MET A 327 3.80 -12.04 9.23
C MET A 327 4.48 -13.11 10.12
N PRO A 328 5.83 -13.08 10.25
CA PRO A 328 6.55 -13.92 11.21
C PRO A 328 6.04 -13.71 12.64
N ALA A 329 5.93 -14.79 13.42
CA ALA A 329 5.30 -14.74 14.75
C ALA A 329 6.02 -13.81 15.73
N ASP A 330 7.35 -13.78 15.68
CA ASP A 330 8.24 -12.94 16.48
C ASP A 330 8.14 -11.45 16.15
N LYS A 331 7.59 -11.09 14.97
CA LYS A 331 7.42 -9.71 14.53
C LYS A 331 6.01 -9.16 14.85
N LYS A 332 5.03 -10.02 15.14
CA LYS A 332 3.61 -9.61 15.30
C LYS A 332 3.37 -8.62 16.43
N GLU A 333 4.01 -8.80 17.58
CA GLU A 333 3.82 -7.93 18.74
C GLU A 333 4.17 -6.47 18.41
N LYS A 334 5.30 -6.26 17.71
CA LYS A 334 5.77 -4.92 17.31
C LYS A 334 4.89 -4.30 16.21
N PHE A 335 4.45 -5.11 15.25
CA PHE A 335 3.89 -4.61 13.98
C PHE A 335 2.38 -4.80 13.81
N LEU A 336 1.68 -5.59 14.63
CA LEU A 336 0.23 -5.83 14.54
C LEU A 336 -0.56 -5.49 15.81
N ASP A 337 0.05 -5.58 17.00
CA ASP A 337 -0.70 -5.45 18.25
C ASP A 337 -0.81 -4.01 18.77
N SER A 338 -0.24 -3.03 18.07
CA SER A 338 -0.51 -1.62 18.37
C SER A 338 -1.81 -1.20 17.67
N ALA A 339 -2.82 -0.81 18.45
CA ALA A 339 -4.22 -0.59 18.04
C ALA A 339 -4.50 0.58 17.07
N ASP A 340 -3.50 1.04 16.30
CA ASP A 340 -3.55 2.06 15.24
C ASP A 340 -2.26 2.04 14.38
N SER A 341 -1.66 0.86 14.16
CA SER A 341 -0.27 0.82 13.74
C SER A 341 -0.05 1.47 12.36
N GLU A 342 0.63 2.62 12.36
CA GLU A 342 1.19 3.21 11.14
C GLU A 342 2.03 2.18 10.38
N PHE A 343 2.64 1.24 11.11
CA PHE A 343 3.35 0.10 10.54
C PHE A 343 2.49 -0.80 9.65
N GLU A 344 1.26 -1.14 10.04
CA GLU A 344 0.39 -1.96 9.21
C GLU A 344 0.07 -1.28 7.88
N LYS A 345 -0.18 0.02 7.89
CA LYS A 345 -0.43 0.80 6.67
C LYS A 345 0.82 0.85 5.80
N VAL A 346 2.00 1.02 6.41
CA VAL A 346 3.30 0.98 5.73
C VAL A 346 3.53 -0.38 5.08
N ILE A 347 3.31 -1.47 5.80
CA ILE A 347 3.47 -2.84 5.31
C ILE A 347 2.53 -3.08 4.11
N ASP A 348 1.25 -2.70 4.22
CA ASP A 348 0.28 -2.79 3.13
C ASP A 348 0.75 -2.03 1.88
N PHE A 349 1.17 -0.76 2.07
CA PHE A 349 1.62 0.09 0.97
C PHE A 349 2.78 -0.53 0.19
N TYR A 350 3.75 -1.12 0.89
CA TYR A 350 4.91 -1.73 0.27
C TYR A 350 4.60 -3.11 -0.34
N LEU A 351 3.80 -3.96 0.31
CA LEU A 351 3.35 -5.24 -0.26
C LEU A 351 2.56 -5.03 -1.56
N CYS A 352 1.63 -4.07 -1.57
CA CYS A 352 0.88 -3.70 -2.78
C CYS A 352 1.78 -3.12 -3.88
N SER A 353 2.84 -2.40 -3.50
CA SER A 353 3.81 -1.86 -4.46
C SER A 353 4.73 -2.94 -5.06
N GLN A 354 5.04 -3.99 -4.31
CA GLN A 354 5.96 -5.05 -4.73
C GLN A 354 5.28 -6.25 -5.41
N SER A 355 3.97 -6.43 -5.20
CA SER A 355 3.21 -7.55 -5.77
C SER A 355 3.28 -7.61 -7.29
N ASP A 356 3.01 -8.78 -7.87
CA ASP A 356 3.07 -8.96 -9.32
C ASP A 356 1.83 -8.34 -9.98
N ALA A 357 0.66 -8.46 -9.35
CA ALA A 357 -0.53 -7.67 -9.68
C ALA A 357 -1.08 -6.92 -8.47
N PHE A 358 -1.67 -5.74 -8.70
CA PHE A 358 -2.34 -4.95 -7.67
C PHE A 358 -3.80 -4.67 -8.06
N VAL A 359 -4.73 -4.89 -7.11
CA VAL A 359 -6.16 -4.64 -7.27
C VAL A 359 -6.64 -3.70 -6.17
N PRO A 360 -6.96 -2.43 -6.46
CA PRO A 360 -7.58 -1.55 -5.50
C PRO A 360 -9.08 -1.84 -5.41
N ALA A 361 -9.55 -2.31 -4.25
CA ALA A 361 -10.99 -2.39 -4.01
C ALA A 361 -11.57 -1.02 -3.66
N ILE A 362 -10.75 -0.07 -3.19
CA ILE A 362 -11.17 1.29 -2.84
C ILE A 362 -10.40 2.30 -3.71
N SER A 363 -11.14 3.18 -4.39
CA SER A 363 -10.54 4.32 -5.06
C SER A 363 -10.06 5.37 -4.05
N GLY A 364 -8.92 6.01 -4.29
CA GLY A 364 -8.42 7.07 -3.41
C GLY A 364 -6.91 7.25 -3.48
N LEU A 365 -6.40 7.91 -2.45
CA LEU A 365 -4.99 8.30 -2.37
C LEU A 365 -4.05 7.09 -2.24
N PHE A 366 -4.47 6.05 -1.51
CA PHE A 366 -3.71 4.80 -1.38
C PHE A 366 -3.47 4.16 -2.76
N TYR A 367 -4.54 3.91 -3.52
CA TYR A 367 -4.46 3.45 -4.91
C TYR A 367 -3.55 4.35 -5.76
N ALA A 368 -3.74 5.67 -5.70
CA ALA A 368 -2.95 6.59 -6.52
C ALA A 368 -1.44 6.51 -6.22
N ASN A 369 -1.04 6.49 -4.94
CA ASN A 369 0.37 6.45 -4.57
C ASN A 369 1.01 5.07 -4.80
N VAL A 370 0.29 3.98 -4.55
CA VAL A 370 0.75 2.63 -4.92
C VAL A 370 0.94 2.55 -6.44
N ALA A 371 0.01 3.10 -7.22
CA ALA A 371 0.15 3.14 -8.67
C ALA A 371 1.38 3.94 -9.11
N GLY A 372 1.66 5.08 -8.48
CA GLY A 372 2.88 5.85 -8.73
C GLY A 372 4.16 5.05 -8.51
N LYS A 373 4.25 4.34 -7.37
CA LYS A 373 5.42 3.52 -7.03
C LYS A 373 5.59 2.32 -7.97
N ARG A 374 4.48 1.68 -8.33
CA ARG A 374 4.47 0.57 -9.31
C ARG A 374 4.88 1.02 -10.71
N ILE A 375 4.41 2.18 -11.16
CA ILE A 375 4.82 2.77 -12.45
C ILE A 375 6.34 3.02 -12.46
N ALA A 376 6.88 3.59 -11.38
CA ALA A 376 8.32 3.82 -11.24
C ALA A 376 9.15 2.53 -11.37
N SER A 377 8.67 1.43 -10.78
CA SER A 377 9.34 0.13 -10.80
C SER A 377 8.98 -0.75 -12.01
N GLY A 378 8.22 -0.25 -12.98
CA GLY A 378 7.77 -1.03 -14.14
C GLY A 378 6.64 -2.04 -13.86
N LYS A 379 6.12 -2.13 -12.62
CA LYS A 379 5.09 -3.10 -12.19
C LYS A 379 3.68 -2.66 -12.60
N ASN A 380 3.47 -2.51 -13.90
CA ASN A 380 2.31 -1.85 -14.49
C ASN A 380 1.00 -2.66 -14.44
N GLN A 381 1.04 -3.90 -13.94
CA GLN A 381 -0.17 -4.71 -13.77
C GLN A 381 -1.00 -4.21 -12.58
N ILE A 382 -1.84 -3.21 -12.85
CA ILE A 382 -2.80 -2.64 -11.90
C ILE A 382 -4.20 -2.84 -12.47
N LEU A 383 -5.00 -3.66 -11.80
CA LEU A 383 -6.27 -4.18 -12.28
C LEU A 383 -7.42 -3.55 -11.50
N ILE A 384 -8.27 -2.78 -12.17
CA ILE A 384 -9.43 -2.09 -11.59
C ILE A 384 -10.67 -2.92 -11.90
N PRO A 385 -11.42 -3.36 -10.88
CA PRO A 385 -12.71 -4.00 -11.09
C PRO A 385 -13.64 -3.06 -11.88
N ALA A 386 -14.40 -3.61 -12.82
CA ALA A 386 -15.39 -2.86 -13.59
C ALA A 386 -16.53 -3.79 -14.00
N ASP A 387 -17.75 -3.27 -14.04
CA ASP A 387 -18.90 -4.03 -14.54
C ASP A 387 -19.01 -3.83 -16.06
N ILE A 388 -18.39 -4.74 -16.81
CA ILE A 388 -18.40 -4.72 -18.27
C ILE A 388 -19.11 -5.99 -18.75
N SER A 389 -20.15 -5.79 -19.56
CA SER A 389 -20.96 -6.85 -20.15
C SER A 389 -20.10 -7.79 -21.02
N GLY A 390 -20.34 -9.10 -20.89
CA GLY A 390 -19.38 -10.15 -21.25
C GLY A 390 -19.02 -10.32 -22.73
N SER A 391 -19.75 -9.73 -23.66
CA SER A 391 -19.46 -9.88 -25.11
C SER A 391 -18.50 -8.84 -25.67
N SER A 392 -18.17 -7.77 -24.94
CA SER A 392 -17.31 -6.66 -25.39
C SER A 392 -16.07 -6.42 -24.53
N ALA A 393 -15.93 -7.09 -23.38
CA ALA A 393 -14.85 -6.86 -22.44
C ALA A 393 -13.50 -7.40 -22.94
N SER A 394 -12.52 -6.51 -23.07
CA SER A 394 -11.10 -6.82 -23.32
C SER A 394 -10.30 -6.81 -22.02
N ALA A 395 -9.19 -7.56 -21.96
CA ALA A 395 -8.26 -7.53 -20.84
C ALA A 395 -7.72 -6.12 -20.53
N THR A 396 -7.67 -5.23 -21.54
CA THR A 396 -7.27 -3.82 -21.38
C THR A 396 -8.27 -2.98 -20.60
N ASP A 397 -9.54 -3.38 -20.56
CA ASP A 397 -10.60 -2.55 -19.97
C ASP A 397 -10.54 -2.51 -18.44
N PHE A 398 -9.88 -3.52 -17.86
CA PHE A 398 -9.61 -3.64 -16.44
C PHE A 398 -8.26 -3.06 -16.06
N ILE A 399 -7.46 -2.55 -17.00
CA ILE A 399 -6.19 -1.90 -16.67
C ILE A 399 -6.45 -0.50 -16.14
N SER A 400 -5.72 -0.15 -15.08
CA SER A 400 -5.74 1.19 -14.50
C SER A 400 -5.58 2.27 -15.58
N PRO A 401 -6.46 3.30 -15.60
CA PRO A 401 -6.28 4.47 -16.46
C PRO A 401 -4.92 5.17 -16.25
N TYR A 402 -4.35 5.08 -15.03
CA TYR A 402 -3.02 5.62 -14.72
C TYR A 402 -1.92 5.01 -15.56
N VAL A 403 -2.06 3.73 -15.89
CA VAL A 403 -1.12 2.99 -16.74
C VAL A 403 -1.52 3.15 -18.21
N LEU A 404 -2.76 2.78 -18.56
CA LEU A 404 -3.22 2.71 -19.95
C LEU A 404 -3.17 4.08 -20.66
N LYS A 405 -3.61 5.15 -19.98
CA LYS A 405 -3.64 6.52 -20.54
C LYS A 405 -2.38 7.32 -20.19
N LYS A 406 -1.41 6.71 -19.49
CA LYS A 406 -0.21 7.36 -18.95
C LYS A 406 -0.52 8.73 -18.33
N ASN A 407 -1.58 8.79 -17.51
CA ASN A 407 -2.10 10.06 -16.97
C ASN A 407 -1.78 10.28 -15.49
N HIS A 408 -1.06 9.36 -14.84
CA HIS A 408 -0.50 9.56 -13.51
C HIS A 408 0.73 10.48 -13.54
N MET A 409 0.97 11.26 -12.48
CA MET A 409 2.13 12.16 -12.36
C MET A 409 3.48 11.43 -12.35
N ALA A 410 3.51 10.15 -11.98
CA ALA A 410 4.74 9.34 -12.10
C ALA A 410 5.28 9.36 -13.54
N HIS A 411 4.43 9.36 -14.56
CA HIS A 411 4.88 9.43 -15.97
C HIS A 411 5.55 10.75 -16.35
N SER A 412 5.39 11.82 -15.56
CA SER A 412 6.17 13.05 -15.73
C SER A 412 7.46 13.07 -14.91
N CYS A 413 7.54 12.23 -13.88
CA CYS A 413 8.69 12.12 -12.98
C CYS A 413 9.75 11.14 -13.48
N PHE A 414 9.36 10.15 -14.28
CA PHE A 414 10.26 9.12 -14.80
C PHE A 414 10.39 9.16 -16.33
N CYS A 415 11.63 8.96 -16.78
CA CYS A 415 12.19 9.02 -18.12
C CYS A 415 12.99 7.73 -18.37
#